data_AF-A0A3S4YLL1-F1
#
_entry.id   AF-A0A3S4YLL1-F1
#
_cell.length_a   1.000
_cell.length_b   1.000
_cell.length_c   1.000
_cell.angle_alpha   90.00
_cell.angle_beta   90.00
_cell.angle_gamma   90.00
#
_symmetry.space_group_name_H-M   'P 1'
#
loop_
_entity.id
_entity.type
_entity.pdbx_description
1 polymer ?
#
loop_
_entity_poly.entity_id
_entity_poly.type
_entity_poly.pdbx_seq_one_letter_code
_entity_poly.pdbx_strand_id
1 'polypeptide(L)'
;MKSNHLRGGAEALAIPEAKKTRLELRTTAEFKEKVRSASALLGVDMSAFIVLAAMELAQKTLDKQRMRSLTDDAWNKLNALLDAPVKEQHDDLERLMLEKSRYDKE
;
A
#
# COMPACT_ATOMS: atom_id res chain seq x y z
N MET A 1 -2.63 -22.66 -41.78
CA MET A 1 -1.25 -22.40 -41.30
C MET A 1 -1.34 -21.20 -40.37
N LYS A 2 -1.09 -21.41 -39.07
CA LYS A 2 -1.33 -20.43 -38.01
C LYS A 2 -0.14 -19.47 -37.94
N SER A 3 -0.39 -18.18 -38.15
CA SER A 3 0.57 -17.09 -38.02
C SER A 3 0.89 -16.85 -36.54
N ASN A 4 2.12 -17.17 -36.15
CA ASN A 4 2.63 -16.99 -34.81
C ASN A 4 3.22 -15.58 -34.69
N HIS A 5 2.45 -14.62 -34.18
CA HIS A 5 2.99 -13.32 -33.80
C HIS A 5 3.72 -13.47 -32.45
N LEU A 6 5.05 -13.58 -32.54
CA LEU A 6 5.97 -13.41 -31.42
C LEU A 6 5.86 -11.96 -30.91
N ARG A 7 4.99 -11.74 -29.92
CA ARG A 7 4.97 -10.51 -29.13
C ARG A 7 6.04 -10.62 -28.06
N GLY A 8 7.26 -10.24 -28.41
CA GLY A 8 8.41 -10.18 -27.52
C GLY A 8 8.98 -8.77 -27.44
N GLY A 9 9.05 -8.21 -26.23
CA GLY A 9 10.17 -7.35 -25.85
C GLY A 9 9.99 -5.83 -25.87
N ALA A 10 8.77 -5.28 -25.79
CA ALA A 10 8.58 -3.82 -25.65
C ALA A 10 7.90 -3.36 -24.34
N GLU A 11 7.65 -4.26 -23.38
CA GLU A 11 7.06 -3.88 -22.07
C GLU A 11 8.12 -3.43 -21.04
N ALA A 12 9.42 -3.58 -21.32
CA ALA A 12 10.48 -3.36 -20.34
C ALA A 12 11.05 -1.93 -20.28
N LEU A 13 10.47 -0.96 -20.99
CA LEU A 13 10.84 0.45 -20.88
C LEU A 13 9.57 1.32 -20.85
N ALA A 14 8.68 1.05 -19.90
CA ALA A 14 7.74 2.07 -19.48
C ALA A 14 8.57 3.23 -18.92
N ILE A 15 8.82 4.25 -19.76
CA ILE A 15 9.29 5.56 -19.31
C ILE A 15 8.33 5.93 -18.17
N PRO A 16 8.81 6.15 -16.93
CA PRO A 16 7.93 6.49 -15.83
C PRO A 16 7.06 7.64 -16.31
N GLU A 17 5.75 7.44 -16.24
CA GLU A 17 4.81 8.41 -16.76
C GLU A 17 5.23 9.78 -16.24
N ALA A 18 5.49 10.73 -17.15
CA ALA A 18 5.95 12.06 -16.77
C ALA A 18 5.05 12.58 -15.64
N LYS A 19 5.62 13.31 -14.66
CA LYS A 19 4.87 13.85 -13.51
C LYS A 19 3.72 14.76 -14.00
N LYS A 20 2.57 14.17 -14.32
CA LYS A 20 1.42 14.83 -14.94
C LYS A 20 0.44 15.36 -13.90
N THR A 21 0.44 14.79 -12.71
CA THR A 21 -0.47 15.17 -11.63
C THR A 21 0.05 16.38 -10.89
N ARG A 22 -0.79 17.41 -10.77
CA ARG A 22 -0.46 18.68 -10.10
C ARG A 22 -1.15 18.75 -8.74
N LEU A 23 -0.40 19.15 -7.73
CA LEU A 23 -0.91 19.40 -6.38
C LEU A 23 -0.95 20.91 -6.11
N GLU A 24 -2.15 21.45 -5.92
CA GLU A 24 -2.36 22.85 -5.57
C GLU A 24 -2.74 22.97 -4.09
N LEU A 25 -2.02 23.80 -3.34
CA LEU A 25 -2.22 23.96 -1.90
C LEU A 25 -2.34 25.45 -1.55
N ARG A 26 -3.37 25.79 -0.77
CA ARG A 26 -3.46 27.08 -0.08
C ARG A 26 -2.89 26.93 1.31
N THR A 27 -1.92 27.77 1.66
CA THR A 27 -1.20 27.68 2.93
C THR A 27 -1.03 29.07 3.54
N THR A 28 -0.62 29.10 4.81
CA THR A 28 -0.24 30.35 5.47
C THR A 28 1.17 30.81 5.05
N ALA A 29 1.48 32.08 5.30
CA ALA A 29 2.82 32.61 5.11
C ALA A 29 3.84 31.90 6.01
N GLU A 30 3.47 31.62 7.27
CA GLU A 30 4.30 30.90 8.23
C GLU A 30 4.69 29.50 7.71
N PHE A 31 3.73 28.76 7.15
CA PHE A 31 4.01 27.45 6.55
C PHE A 31 5.03 27.57 5.42
N LYS A 32 4.84 28.56 4.53
CA LYS A 32 5.73 28.79 3.40
C LYS A 32 7.17 29.09 3.86
N GLU A 33 7.35 29.89 4.90
CA GLU A 33 8.69 30.22 5.44
C GLU A 33 9.36 29.02 6.12
N LYS A 34 8.60 28.24 6.90
CA LYS A 34 9.10 27.01 7.53
C LYS A 34 9.55 25.99 6.48
N VAL A 35 8.73 25.74 5.47
CA VAL A 35 9.06 24.81 4.39
C VAL A 35 10.25 25.30 3.59
N ARG A 36 10.34 26.60 3.27
CA ARG A 36 11.51 27.16 2.58
C ARG A 36 12.78 26.90 3.37
N SER A 37 12.79 27.25 4.66
CA SER A 37 13.94 27.05 5.52
C SER A 37 14.35 25.58 5.61
N ALA A 38 13.38 24.68 5.82
CA ALA A 38 13.65 23.24 5.89
C ALA A 38 14.19 22.67 4.56
N SER A 39 13.59 23.05 3.43
CA SER A 39 14.05 22.61 2.10
C SER A 39 15.47 23.07 1.81
N ALA A 40 15.82 24.31 2.18
CA ALA A 40 17.17 24.84 2.03
C ALA A 40 18.20 24.08 2.85
N LEU A 41 17.86 23.66 4.08
CA LEU A 41 18.74 22.84 4.93
C LEU A 41 19.04 21.46 4.32
N LEU A 42 18.06 20.86 3.62
CA LEU A 42 18.25 19.59 2.91
C LEU A 42 18.82 19.77 1.49
N GLY A 43 19.04 20.99 1.02
CA GLY A 43 19.55 21.27 -0.33
C GLY A 43 18.57 20.90 -1.44
N VAL A 44 17.27 20.87 -1.17
CA VAL A 44 16.21 20.54 -2.13
C VAL A 44 15.28 21.73 -2.34
N ASP A 45 14.53 21.75 -3.44
CA ASP A 45 13.48 22.75 -3.64
C ASP A 45 12.25 22.49 -2.75
N MET A 46 11.44 23.52 -2.52
CA MET A 46 10.25 23.43 -1.66
C MET A 46 9.24 22.39 -2.13
N SER A 47 9.03 22.26 -3.44
CA SER A 47 8.06 21.31 -3.99
C SER A 47 8.56 19.87 -3.82
N ALA A 48 9.83 19.60 -4.09
CA ALA A 48 10.44 18.31 -3.82
C ALA A 48 10.38 17.96 -2.32
N PHE A 49 10.70 18.91 -1.44
CA PHE A 49 10.62 18.72 0.00
C PHE A 49 9.19 18.32 0.45
N ILE A 50 8.17 19.03 -0.03
CA ILE A 50 6.77 18.72 0.30
C ILE A 50 6.39 17.32 -0.19
N VAL A 51 6.76 16.96 -1.42
CA VAL A 51 6.45 15.64 -1.99
C VAL A 51 7.14 14.53 -1.19
N LEU A 52 8.42 14.70 -0.84
CA LEU A 52 9.17 13.73 -0.04
C LEU A 52 8.53 13.52 1.34
N ALA A 53 8.24 14.61 2.05
CA ALA A 53 7.61 14.54 3.37
C ALA A 53 6.22 13.89 3.31
N ALA A 54 5.41 14.25 2.30
CA ALA A 54 4.09 13.65 2.11
C ALA A 54 4.18 12.15 1.79
N MET A 55 5.15 11.74 0.97
CA MET A 55 5.35 10.33 0.61
C MET A 55 5.83 9.51 1.81
N GLU A 56 6.75 10.05 2.61
CA GLU A 56 7.20 9.41 3.84
C GLU A 56 6.04 9.20 4.82
N LEU A 57 5.22 10.23 5.05
CA LEU A 57 4.07 10.14 5.95
C LEU A 57 3.00 9.18 5.42
N ALA A 58 2.74 9.20 4.11
CA ALA A 58 1.81 8.28 3.48
C ALA A 58 2.27 6.82 3.64
N GLN A 59 3.54 6.54 3.37
CA GLN A 59 4.11 5.20 3.52
C GLN A 59 4.01 4.73 4.98
N LYS A 60 4.44 5.55 5.94
CA LYS A 60 4.31 5.24 7.38
C LYS A 60 2.88 4.95 7.80
N THR A 61 1.91 5.69 7.25
CA THR A 61 0.49 5.51 7.57
C THR A 61 -0.07 4.22 6.98
N LEU A 62 0.26 3.92 5.72
CA LEU A 62 -0.13 2.69 5.05
C LEU A 62 0.49 1.46 5.72
N ASP A 63 1.76 1.54 6.10
CA ASP A 63 2.46 0.48 6.79
C ASP A 63 1.86 0.22 8.18
N LYS A 64 1.52 1.28 8.91
CA LYS A 64 0.80 1.15 10.19
C LYS A 64 -0.59 0.50 10.02
N GLN A 65 -1.26 0.75 8.90
CA GLN A 65 -2.56 0.11 8.63
C GLN A 65 -2.38 -1.38 8.25
N ARG A 66 -1.35 -1.72 7.46
CA ARG A 66 -1.07 -3.09 7.01
C ARG A 66 -0.52 -3.96 8.14
N MET A 67 0.37 -3.39 8.95
CA MET A 67 0.89 -4.01 10.16
C MET A 67 -0.15 -3.85 11.26
N ARG A 68 -1.08 -4.81 11.35
CA ARG A 68 -1.80 -5.05 12.59
C ARG A 68 -0.78 -5.55 13.61
N SER A 69 -0.13 -4.63 14.34
CA SER A 69 0.61 -5.00 15.54
C SER A 69 -0.38 -5.62 16.50
N LEU A 70 -0.32 -6.95 16.63
CA LEU A 70 -0.99 -7.65 17.71
C LEU A 70 -0.29 -7.25 19.00
N THR A 71 -1.06 -6.96 20.04
CA THR A 71 -0.49 -6.88 21.40
C THR A 71 0.16 -8.22 21.73
N ASP A 72 1.11 -8.26 22.67
CA ASP A 72 1.77 -9.52 23.06
C ASP A 72 0.75 -10.60 23.46
N ASP A 73 -0.34 -10.21 24.13
CA ASP A 73 -1.46 -11.10 24.45
C ASP A 73 -2.18 -11.63 23.20
N ALA A 74 -2.48 -10.78 22.22
CA ALA A 74 -3.13 -11.20 20.98
C ALA A 74 -2.18 -12.04 20.09
N TRP A 75 -0.87 -11.78 20.15
CA TRP A 75 0.16 -12.58 19.49
C TRP A 75 0.26 -13.98 20.09
N ASN A 76 0.31 -14.08 21.43
CA ASN A 76 0.35 -15.36 22.14
C ASN A 76 -0.92 -16.19 21.89
N LYS A 77 -2.10 -15.55 21.87
CA LYS A 77 -3.36 -16.21 21.51
C LYS A 77 -3.37 -16.71 20.07
N LEU A 78 -2.85 -15.92 19.13
CA LEU A 78 -2.73 -16.33 17.73
C LEU A 78 -1.82 -17.56 17.61
N ASN A 79 -0.63 -17.54 18.22
CA ASN A 79 0.30 -18.66 18.16
C ASN A 79 -0.30 -19.92 18.80
N ALA A 80 -0.97 -19.79 19.95
CA ALA A 80 -1.65 -20.91 20.59
C ALA A 80 -2.76 -21.52 19.72
N LEU A 81 -3.44 -20.71 18.90
CA LEU A 81 -4.44 -21.19 17.93
C LEU A 81 -3.82 -21.83 16.69
N LEU A 82 -2.66 -21.33 16.22
CA LEU A 82 -1.93 -21.90 15.09
C LEU A 82 -1.27 -23.25 15.43
N ASP A 83 -0.78 -23.40 16.66
CA ASP A 83 -0.13 -24.62 17.15
C ASP A 83 -1.15 -25.68 17.61
N ALA A 84 -2.41 -25.29 17.82
CA ALA A 84 -3.46 -26.23 18.20
C ALA A 84 -3.83 -27.15 17.02
N PRO A 85 -4.04 -28.46 17.26
CA PRO A 85 -4.58 -29.35 16.23
C PRO A 85 -5.97 -28.85 15.82
N VAL A 86 -6.26 -28.86 14.51
CA VAL A 86 -7.55 -28.44 13.96
C VAL A 86 -8.65 -29.28 14.61
N LYS A 87 -9.42 -28.67 15.52
CA LYS A 87 -10.67 -29.25 16.00
C LYS A 87 -11.76 -28.95 14.98
N GLU A 88 -12.72 -29.87 14.89
CA GLU A 88 -13.81 -29.90 13.92
C GLU A 88 -14.35 -28.49 13.65
N GLN A 89 -14.38 -28.16 12.37
CA GLN A 89 -14.80 -26.84 11.89
C GLN A 89 -16.25 -26.62 12.33
N HIS A 90 -16.53 -25.44 12.89
CA HIS A 90 -17.91 -25.06 13.24
C HIS A 90 -18.80 -25.16 12.00
N ASP A 91 -20.01 -25.72 12.13
CA ASP A 91 -20.97 -25.98 11.03
C ASP A 91 -21.20 -24.76 10.11
N ASP A 92 -21.09 -23.54 10.64
CA ASP A 92 -21.22 -22.30 9.88
C ASP A 92 -20.06 -22.06 8.89
N LEU A 93 -18.83 -22.43 9.27
CA LEU A 93 -17.66 -22.35 8.40
C LEU A 93 -17.73 -23.43 7.31
N GLU A 94 -18.17 -24.64 7.67
CA GLU A 94 -18.38 -25.71 6.69
C GLU A 94 -19.44 -25.30 5.66
N ARG A 95 -20.57 -24.74 6.12
CA ARG A 95 -21.60 -24.19 5.24
C ARG A 95 -21.08 -23.08 4.33
N LEU A 96 -20.23 -22.17 4.84
CA LEU A 96 -19.64 -21.09 4.04
C LEU A 96 -18.67 -21.62 2.98
N MET A 97 -17.88 -22.64 3.31
CA MET A 97 -16.92 -23.27 2.40
C MET A 97 -17.61 -24.10 1.30
N LEU A 98 -18.80 -24.63 1.58
CA LEU A 98 -19.61 -25.40 0.64
C LEU A 98 -20.58 -24.54 -0.19
N GLU A 99 -20.81 -23.27 0.19
CA GLU A 99 -21.65 -22.34 -0.56
C GLU A 99 -20.94 -21.90 -1.87
N LYS A 100 -21.68 -21.86 -2.99
CA LYS A 100 -21.12 -21.45 -4.28
C LYS A 100 -20.57 -20.02 -4.16
N SER A 101 -19.28 -19.85 -4.43
CA SER A 101 -18.60 -18.55 -4.29
C SER A 101 -19.33 -17.47 -5.09
N ARG A 102 -19.69 -16.36 -4.43
CA ARG A 102 -20.33 -15.20 -5.08
C ARG A 102 -19.44 -14.49 -6.11
N TYR A 103 -18.18 -14.89 -6.21
CA TYR A 103 -17.19 -14.32 -7.13
C TYR A 103 -16.92 -15.19 -8.35
N ASP A 104 -17.65 -16.29 -8.53
CA ASP A 104 -17.63 -17.05 -9.78
C ASP A 104 -18.39 -16.24 -10.84
N LYS A 105 -17.66 -15.37 -11.55
CA LYS A 105 -18.20 -14.64 -12.71
C LYS A 105 -18.30 -15.61 -13.88
N GLU A 106 -19.51 -15.77 -14.40
CA GLU A 106 -19.77 -16.24 -15.77
C GLU A 106 -19.10 -15.32 -16.81
#